data_AF-A0A524KJT8-F1
#
_entry.id   AF-A0A524KJT8-F1
#
_cell.length_a   1.000
_cell.length_b   1.000
_cell.length_c   1.000
_cell.angle_alpha   90.00
_cell.angle_beta   90.00
_cell.angle_gamma   90.00
#
_symmetry.space_group_name_H-M   'P 1'
#
loop_
_entity.id
_entity.type
_entity.pdbx_description
1 polymer ?
#
loop_
_entity_poly.entity_id
_entity_poly.type
_entity_poly.pdbx_seq_one_letter_code
_entity_poly.pdbx_strand_id
1 'polypeptide(L)'
;MKKVKKHKGLSEIKLVPGKSMDEVDNASFGAGPSPMDSKATEVKLRSATITPTAGATVLTLDGVWQMAEAGDEQARLADGEWTDAIPAQVPGSVHAALVAAGKLPDPTVGRNQLIVDQASYKTWWFRTSFPRPTG
;
A
#
# COMPACT_ATOMS: atom_id res chain seq x y z
N MET A 1 -42.66 55.42 -5.96
CA MET A 1 -42.18 55.83 -7.30
C MET A 1 -40.82 55.19 -7.56
N LYS A 2 -40.69 54.43 -8.66
CA LYS A 2 -39.44 53.84 -9.17
C LYS A 2 -38.48 54.95 -9.64
N LYS A 3 -37.17 54.82 -9.41
CA LYS A 3 -36.14 55.00 -10.46
C LYS A 3 -34.89 54.18 -10.12
N VAL A 4 -34.40 53.49 -11.15
CA VAL A 4 -33.28 52.55 -11.17
C VAL A 4 -32.10 53.19 -11.88
N LYS A 5 -30.88 52.77 -11.49
CA LYS A 5 -29.58 52.80 -12.19
C LYS A 5 -28.88 54.15 -12.41
N LYS A 6 -27.64 54.19 -11.90
CA LYS A 6 -26.44 54.19 -12.77
C LYS A 6 -25.25 53.61 -12.01
N HIS A 7 -24.79 52.43 -12.42
CA HIS A 7 -23.46 51.95 -12.06
C HIS A 7 -22.44 52.84 -12.77
N LYS A 8 -21.54 53.44 -11.99
CA LYS A 8 -20.40 54.25 -12.43
C LYS A 8 -19.27 53.93 -11.46
N GLY A 9 -18.08 53.48 -11.83
CA GLY A 9 -17.52 53.11 -13.12
C GLY A 9 -16.30 52.24 -12.79
N LEU A 10 -15.96 51.34 -13.72
CA LEU A 10 -14.74 50.56 -13.68
C LEU A 10 -13.56 51.54 -13.60
N SER A 11 -12.70 51.39 -12.60
CA SER A 11 -11.43 52.11 -12.48
C SER A 11 -10.63 51.90 -13.75
N GLU A 12 -10.27 52.99 -14.43
CA GLU A 12 -9.47 52.99 -15.65
C GLU A 12 -8.17 52.22 -15.46
N ILE A 13 -8.00 51.15 -16.23
CA ILE A 13 -6.72 50.46 -16.39
C ILE A 13 -5.84 51.39 -17.22
N LYS A 14 -4.92 52.12 -16.56
CA LYS A 14 -3.90 52.91 -17.27
C LYS A 14 -2.90 51.96 -17.92
N LEU A 15 -3.15 51.60 -19.18
CA LEU A 15 -2.14 50.97 -20.03
C LEU A 15 -1.01 51.97 -20.27
N VAL A 16 0.14 51.76 -19.61
CA VAL A 16 1.37 52.48 -19.92
C VAL A 16 2.01 51.80 -21.15
N PRO A 17 2.26 52.51 -22.25
CA PRO A 17 2.82 51.89 -23.46
C PRO A 17 4.18 51.26 -23.16
N GLY A 18 4.33 49.97 -23.45
CA GLY A 18 5.58 49.22 -23.30
C GLY A 18 5.75 48.45 -21.99
N LYS A 19 4.76 48.49 -21.08
CA LYS A 19 4.76 47.67 -19.85
C LYS A 19 3.59 46.70 -19.86
N SER A 20 3.82 45.48 -19.38
CA SER A 20 2.77 44.46 -19.27
C SER A 20 1.77 44.81 -18.17
N MET A 21 0.55 44.27 -18.25
CA MET A 21 -0.48 44.47 -17.23
C MET A 21 0.00 43.97 -15.85
N ASP A 22 0.73 42.84 -15.83
CA ASP A 22 1.34 42.27 -14.62
C ASP A 22 2.39 43.20 -14.00
N GLU A 23 3.17 43.92 -14.81
CA GLU A 23 4.15 44.90 -14.32
C GLU A 23 3.48 46.11 -13.64
N VAL A 24 2.38 46.60 -14.21
CA VAL A 24 1.65 47.76 -13.68
C VAL A 24 0.95 47.39 -12.36
N ASP A 25 0.35 46.21 -12.29
CA ASP A 25 -0.31 45.74 -11.08
C ASP A 25 0.70 45.46 -9.96
N ASN A 26 1.83 44.82 -10.26
CA ASN A 26 2.88 44.54 -9.28
C ASN A 26 3.49 45.83 -8.71
N ALA A 27 3.75 46.83 -9.57
CA ALA A 27 4.27 48.13 -9.14
C ALA A 27 3.26 48.90 -8.28
N SER A 28 1.96 48.80 -8.58
CA SER A 28 0.90 49.46 -7.83
C SER A 28 0.63 48.81 -6.47
N PHE A 29 0.80 47.48 -6.39
CA PHE A 29 0.63 46.72 -5.15
C PHE A 29 1.83 46.88 -4.20
N GLY A 30 3.01 47.20 -4.73
CA GLY A 30 4.23 47.41 -3.93
C GLY A 30 4.78 46.12 -3.32
N ALA A 31 4.67 45.00 -4.05
CA ALA A 31 5.19 43.71 -3.58
C ALA A 31 6.72 43.78 -3.39
N GLY A 32 7.22 43.26 -2.27
CA GLY A 32 8.66 43.07 -2.05
C GLY A 32 9.24 42.01 -3.00
N PRO A 33 10.58 41.94 -3.13
CA PRO A 33 11.23 40.98 -4.02
C PRO A 33 10.88 39.54 -3.62
N SER A 34 10.48 38.74 -4.61
CA SER A 34 10.17 37.32 -4.45
C SER A 34 11.46 36.50 -4.35
N PRO A 35 11.43 35.33 -3.71
CA PRO A 35 12.56 34.39 -3.74
C PRO A 35 13.10 34.08 -5.15
N MET A 36 12.24 34.16 -6.17
CA MET A 36 12.59 33.97 -7.58
C MET A 36 13.30 35.17 -8.23
N ASP A 37 13.24 36.35 -7.62
CA ASP A 37 13.96 37.55 -8.06
C ASP A 37 15.42 37.54 -7.58
N SER A 38 15.79 36.59 -6.72
CA SER A 38 17.16 36.38 -6.27
C SER A 38 17.97 35.54 -7.26
N LYS A 39 19.29 35.73 -7.27
CA LYS A 39 20.18 34.89 -8.11
C LYS A 39 20.11 33.44 -7.62
N ALA A 40 19.88 32.51 -8.53
CA ALA A 40 19.85 31.10 -8.23
C ALA A 40 21.17 30.66 -7.59
N THR A 41 21.10 29.97 -6.46
CA THR A 41 22.26 29.32 -5.85
C THR A 41 22.59 28.07 -6.65
N GLU A 42 23.72 28.09 -7.36
CA GLU A 42 24.22 26.90 -8.06
C GLU A 42 24.67 25.85 -7.04
N VAL A 43 23.89 24.77 -6.90
CA VAL A 43 24.27 23.60 -6.12
C VAL A 43 25.02 22.63 -7.01
N LYS A 44 26.33 22.50 -6.82
CA LYS A 44 27.15 21.51 -7.52
C LYS A 44 26.82 20.12 -6.98
N LEU A 45 26.08 19.32 -7.76
CA LEU A 45 25.80 17.94 -7.43
C LEU A 45 27.12 17.14 -7.42
N ARG A 46 27.39 16.46 -6.30
CA ARG A 46 28.51 15.52 -6.20
C ARG A 46 27.99 14.12 -6.48
N SER A 47 28.63 13.43 -7.42
CA SER A 47 28.45 11.99 -7.60
C SER A 47 29.11 11.30 -6.41
N ALA A 48 28.32 10.76 -5.49
CA ALA A 48 28.82 9.91 -4.43
C ALA A 48 28.29 8.49 -4.67
N THR A 49 29.18 7.49 -4.63
CA THR A 49 28.77 6.10 -4.53
C THR A 49 28.20 5.89 -3.13
N ILE A 50 26.88 5.87 -3.02
CA ILE A 50 26.19 5.50 -1.80
C ILE A 50 26.23 3.98 -1.75
N THR A 51 27.03 3.40 -0.86
CA THR A 51 26.86 1.98 -0.54
C THR A 51 25.63 1.88 0.34
N PRO A 52 24.50 1.31 -0.13
CA PRO A 52 23.38 1.07 0.77
C PRO A 52 23.89 0.20 1.91
N THR A 53 23.62 0.60 3.15
CA THR A 53 23.79 -0.27 4.31
C THR A 53 23.16 -1.61 3.95
N ALA A 54 23.91 -2.71 4.11
CA ALA A 54 23.40 -4.05 3.86
C ALA A 54 22.03 -4.15 4.54
N GLY A 55 20.99 -4.36 3.72
CA GLY A 55 19.62 -4.43 4.21
C GLY A 55 19.49 -5.55 5.23
N ALA A 56 18.46 -5.48 6.07
CA ALA A 56 18.15 -6.57 6.98
C ALA A 56 18.05 -7.90 6.20
N THR A 57 18.60 -8.97 6.77
CA THR A 57 18.49 -10.31 6.18
C THR A 57 17.03 -10.69 6.00
N VAL A 58 16.65 -11.01 4.77
CA VAL A 58 15.29 -11.48 4.43
C VAL A 58 15.30 -13.02 4.40
N LEU A 59 14.43 -13.64 5.19
CA LEU A 59 14.20 -15.09 5.19
C LEU A 59 12.78 -15.37 4.68
N THR A 60 12.69 -16.02 3.53
CA THR A 60 11.41 -16.47 2.94
C THR A 60 10.98 -17.78 3.60
N LEU A 61 9.71 -17.85 4.03
CA LEU A 61 9.13 -19.05 4.68
C LEU A 61 8.15 -19.79 3.76
N ASP A 62 8.29 -19.62 2.45
CA ASP A 62 7.48 -20.31 1.44
C ASP A 62 7.81 -21.80 1.40
N GLY A 63 6.80 -22.64 1.20
CA GLY A 63 6.97 -24.09 1.15
C GLY A 63 5.75 -24.85 1.63
N VAL A 64 5.98 -26.10 2.04
CA VAL A 64 4.93 -26.97 2.59
C VAL A 64 4.88 -26.82 4.10
N TRP A 65 3.75 -26.33 4.59
CA TRP A 65 3.44 -26.17 6.00
C TRP A 65 2.49 -27.26 6.47
N GLN A 66 2.40 -27.45 7.78
CA GLN A 66 1.38 -28.29 8.38
C GLN A 66 0.13 -27.46 8.63
N MET A 67 -1.02 -28.00 8.25
CA MET A 67 -2.32 -27.39 8.48
C MET A 67 -3.23 -28.39 9.18
N ALA A 68 -4.01 -27.94 10.17
CA ALA A 68 -4.97 -28.80 10.84
C ALA A 68 -6.26 -28.07 11.20
N GLU A 69 -7.36 -28.83 11.26
CA GLU A 69 -8.70 -28.32 11.49
C GLU A 69 -9.00 -28.24 12.99
N ALA A 70 -9.50 -27.10 13.46
CA ALA A 70 -9.98 -26.91 14.84
C ALA A 70 -8.96 -27.40 15.91
N GLY A 71 -9.44 -27.79 17.08
CA GLY A 71 -8.62 -28.31 18.18
C GLY A 71 -8.47 -27.32 19.34
N ASP A 72 -8.05 -27.86 20.49
CA ASP A 72 -7.74 -27.07 21.67
C ASP A 72 -6.40 -26.34 21.49
N GLU A 73 -6.33 -25.10 21.95
CA GLU A 73 -5.13 -24.26 21.85
C GLU A 73 -3.92 -24.92 22.53
N GLN A 74 -4.11 -25.58 23.68
CA GLN A 74 -3.01 -26.27 24.36
C GLN A 74 -2.47 -27.43 23.53
N ALA A 75 -3.34 -28.18 22.84
CA ALA A 75 -2.93 -29.28 21.98
C ALA A 75 -2.21 -28.78 20.71
N ARG A 76 -2.63 -27.63 20.18
CA ARG A 76 -2.03 -27.04 18.97
C ARG A 76 -0.68 -26.38 19.23
N LEU A 77 -0.49 -25.80 20.41
CA LEU A 77 0.76 -25.20 20.85
C LEU A 77 1.75 -26.19 21.49
N ALA A 78 1.33 -27.44 21.75
CA ALA A 78 2.21 -28.46 22.29
C ALA A 78 3.37 -28.82 21.34
N ASP A 79 4.52 -29.13 21.93
CA ASP A 79 5.66 -29.65 21.20
C ASP A 79 5.37 -31.06 20.65
N GLY A 80 5.73 -31.31 19.40
CA GLY A 80 5.45 -32.57 18.68
C GLY A 80 4.64 -32.36 17.39
N GLU A 81 4.64 -33.36 16.52
CA GLU A 81 3.92 -33.33 15.24
C GLU A 81 2.41 -33.46 15.44
N TRP A 82 1.60 -32.70 14.69
CA TRP A 82 0.15 -32.89 14.72
C TRP A 82 -0.22 -34.18 13.97
N THR A 83 -0.92 -35.09 14.64
CA THR A 83 -1.32 -36.38 14.06
C THR A 83 -2.38 -36.24 12.97
N ASP A 84 -3.13 -35.14 12.98
CA ASP A 84 -4.15 -34.76 12.00
C ASP A 84 -3.63 -33.73 10.98
N ALA A 85 -2.31 -33.52 10.89
CA ALA A 85 -1.71 -32.59 9.97
C ALA A 85 -2.00 -32.96 8.50
N ILE A 86 -2.34 -31.93 7.74
CA ILE A 86 -2.48 -31.94 6.28
C ILE A 86 -1.38 -31.04 5.70
N PRO A 87 -0.67 -31.46 4.65
CA PRO A 87 0.29 -30.60 3.96
C PRO A 87 -0.43 -29.43 3.26
N ALA A 88 0.02 -28.20 3.51
CA ALA A 88 -0.51 -26.99 2.89
C ALA A 88 0.60 -26.16 2.25
N GLN A 89 0.41 -25.76 1.00
CA GLN A 89 1.38 -24.92 0.28
C GLN A 89 1.22 -23.46 0.69
N VAL A 90 2.33 -22.80 1.02
CA VAL A 90 2.43 -21.36 1.26
C VAL A 90 3.39 -20.76 0.22
N PRO A 91 2.99 -19.73 -0.53
CA PRO A 91 1.66 -19.11 -0.56
C PRO A 91 0.58 -20.04 -1.15
N GLY A 92 -0.63 -19.97 -0.62
CA GLY A 92 -1.75 -20.81 -1.03
C GLY A 92 -3.01 -20.54 -0.21
N SER A 93 -4.01 -21.43 -0.30
CA SER A 93 -5.26 -21.34 0.45
C SER A 93 -5.59 -22.64 1.18
N VAL A 94 -6.36 -22.54 2.26
CA VAL A 94 -6.88 -23.70 3.00
C VAL A 94 -7.66 -24.64 2.07
N HIS A 95 -8.52 -24.10 1.21
CA HIS A 95 -9.30 -24.90 0.26
C HIS A 95 -8.42 -25.65 -0.73
N ALA A 96 -7.36 -25.01 -1.25
CA ALA A 96 -6.42 -25.68 -2.15
C ALA A 96 -5.71 -26.85 -1.44
N ALA A 97 -5.29 -26.66 -0.19
CA ALA A 97 -4.69 -27.71 0.62
C ALA A 97 -5.66 -28.87 0.89
N LEU A 98 -6.93 -28.57 1.22
CA LEU A 98 -7.95 -29.59 1.46
C LEU A 98 -8.32 -30.38 0.20
N VAL A 99 -8.38 -29.72 -0.96
CA VAL A 99 -8.62 -30.37 -2.25
C VAL A 99 -7.42 -31.26 -2.62
N ALA A 100 -6.19 -30.76 -2.45
CA ALA A 100 -4.97 -31.54 -2.70
C ALA A 100 -4.87 -32.77 -1.79
N ALA A 101 -5.36 -32.66 -0.55
CA ALA A 101 -5.44 -33.76 0.41
C ALA A 101 -6.66 -34.69 0.20
N GLY A 102 -7.51 -34.42 -0.79
CA GLY A 102 -8.72 -35.20 -1.08
C GLY A 102 -9.81 -35.10 -0.01
N LYS A 103 -9.74 -34.10 0.88
CA LYS A 103 -10.75 -33.86 1.94
C LYS A 103 -11.95 -33.08 1.43
N LEU A 104 -11.76 -32.23 0.43
CA LEU A 104 -12.84 -31.51 -0.26
C LEU A 104 -12.87 -31.87 -1.75
N PRO A 105 -14.06 -31.96 -2.35
CA PRO A 105 -14.18 -32.09 -3.80
C PRO A 105 -13.83 -30.76 -4.49
N ASP A 106 -13.51 -30.83 -5.78
CA ASP A 106 -13.22 -29.64 -6.58
C ASP A 106 -14.42 -28.66 -6.53
N PRO A 107 -14.22 -27.43 -6.02
CA PRO A 107 -15.28 -26.43 -5.89
C PRO A 107 -15.82 -25.93 -7.23
N THR A 108 -15.07 -26.10 -8.32
CA THR A 108 -15.46 -25.64 -9.66
C THR A 108 -16.46 -26.57 -10.35
N VAL A 109 -16.69 -27.76 -9.78
CA VAL A 109 -17.57 -28.77 -10.37
C VAL A 109 -18.93 -28.78 -9.68
N GLY A 110 -20.00 -28.62 -10.47
CA GLY A 110 -21.38 -28.82 -10.02
C GLY A 110 -21.82 -27.92 -8.86
N ARG A 111 -22.32 -28.53 -7.78
CA ARG A 111 -22.78 -27.83 -6.55
C ARG A 111 -21.82 -28.00 -5.38
N ASN A 112 -20.56 -28.38 -5.65
CA ASN A 112 -19.57 -28.63 -4.61
C ASN A 112 -19.23 -27.40 -3.77
N GLN A 113 -19.51 -26.19 -4.27
CA GLN A 113 -19.30 -24.95 -3.52
C GLN A 113 -20.04 -24.93 -2.17
N LEU A 114 -21.23 -25.55 -2.06
CA LEU A 114 -21.95 -25.60 -0.79
C LEU A 114 -21.22 -26.43 0.28
N ILE A 115 -20.47 -27.44 -0.14
CA ILE A 115 -19.67 -28.29 0.75
C ILE A 115 -18.38 -27.55 1.14
N VAL A 116 -17.74 -26.91 0.16
CA VAL A 116 -16.50 -26.14 0.34
C VAL A 116 -16.72 -24.91 1.23
N ASP A 117 -17.88 -24.27 1.14
CA ASP A 117 -18.23 -23.09 1.95
C ASP A 117 -18.20 -23.40 3.46
N GLN A 118 -18.64 -24.60 3.85
CA GLN A 118 -18.63 -25.02 5.26
C GLN A 118 -17.22 -25.06 5.87
N ALA A 119 -16.18 -25.31 5.06
CA ALA A 119 -14.81 -25.32 5.52
C ALA A 119 -14.29 -23.91 5.87
N SER A 120 -14.86 -22.86 5.30
CA SER A 120 -14.48 -21.46 5.54
C SER A 120 -14.84 -20.99 6.94
N TYR A 121 -15.88 -21.56 7.55
CA TYR A 121 -16.36 -21.17 8.88
C TYR A 121 -15.64 -21.88 10.03
N LYS A 122 -14.64 -22.71 9.72
CA LYS A 122 -13.85 -23.43 10.72
C LYS A 122 -12.55 -22.70 11.02
N THR A 123 -12.00 -22.95 12.21
CA THR A 123 -10.67 -22.49 12.59
C THR A 123 -9.61 -23.40 11.99
N TRP A 124 -8.57 -22.81 11.41
CA TRP A 124 -7.45 -23.52 10.80
C TRP A 124 -6.15 -23.10 11.44
N TRP A 125 -5.39 -24.10 11.90
CA TRP A 125 -4.07 -23.89 12.49
C TRP A 125 -3.00 -24.18 11.45
N PHE A 126 -1.95 -23.36 11.43
CA PHE A 126 -0.79 -23.52 10.56
C PHE A 126 0.50 -23.60 11.38
N ARG A 127 1.41 -24.47 10.97
CA ARG A 127 2.71 -24.64 11.61
C ARG A 127 3.83 -24.86 10.59
N THR A 128 4.96 -24.23 10.86
CA THR A 128 6.23 -24.47 10.16
C THR A 128 7.39 -24.36 11.13
N SER A 129 8.53 -24.96 10.78
CA SER A 129 9.79 -24.83 11.53
C SER A 129 10.84 -24.25 10.59
N PHE A 130 11.57 -23.24 11.06
CA PHE A 130 12.64 -22.61 10.30
C PHE A 130 13.86 -22.38 11.19
N PRO A 131 15.07 -22.50 10.64
CA PRO A 131 16.29 -22.19 11.38
C PRO A 131 16.31 -20.70 11.73
N ARG A 132 16.78 -20.39 12.94
CA ARG A 132 16.98 -19.00 13.35
C ARG A 132 17.98 -18.33 12.39
N PRO A 133 17.64 -17.20 11.73
CA PRO A 133 18.58 -16.51 10.88
C PRO A 133 19.75 -15.99 11.70
N THR A 134 20.98 -16.20 11.21
CA THR A 134 22.19 -15.62 11.80
C THR A 134 22.26 -14.16 11.39
N GLY A 135 22.28 -13.26 12.37
CA GLY A 135 22.50 -11.82 12.18
C GLY A 135 23.97 -11.45 12.28
#